data_AF-A0A5N5FPC7-F1
#
_entry.id   AF-A0A5N5FPC7-F1
#
_cell.length_a   1.000
_cell.length_b   1.000
_cell.length_c   1.000
_cell.angle_alpha   90.00
_cell.angle_beta   90.00
_cell.angle_gamma   90.00
#
_symmetry.space_group_name_H-M   'P 1'
#
loop_
_entity.id
_entity.type
_entity.pdbx_description
1 polymer ?
#
loop_
_entity_poly.entity_id
_entity_poly.type
_entity_poly.pdbx_seq_one_letter_code
_entity_poly.pdbx_strand_id
1 'polypeptide(L)'
;MHQMESPIHYVLPFFFTSSFLFLSSPSPMNASIHLVETVCKKTISNSECLKVFDSDPRSSSASNYKELAIVALELAIANAKDSQNFMNNLLNSDPRKPIKLCSYFYGGVVGSFNSAKKEIGEDPLTANYDVKIAGDAAGYCETALSSEGVEVSKISTRNHVVKLYSSIGYVITDQLA
;
A
#
# COMPACT_ATOMS: atom_id res chain seq x y z
N MET A 1 -15.49 -84.23 34.01
CA MET A 1 -14.74 -83.26 34.84
C MET A 1 -13.97 -82.38 33.86
N HIS A 2 -14.62 -81.34 33.34
CA HIS A 2 -14.35 -79.92 33.68
C HIS A 2 -12.94 -79.51 33.27
N GLN A 3 -12.82 -78.80 32.14
CA GLN A 3 -12.62 -77.33 32.04
C GLN A 3 -11.14 -76.98 32.22
N MET A 4 -10.53 -76.02 31.52
CA MET A 4 -10.93 -75.08 30.48
C MET A 4 -9.59 -74.51 30.02
N GLU A 5 -9.23 -74.66 28.74
CA GLU A 5 -8.05 -73.97 28.21
C GLU A 5 -8.32 -72.47 28.22
N SER A 6 -7.44 -71.72 28.88
CA SER A 6 -7.47 -70.25 28.90
C SER A 6 -6.80 -69.74 27.61
N PRO A 7 -7.47 -68.94 26.78
CA PRO A 7 -6.78 -68.25 25.71
C PRO A 7 -6.05 -67.05 26.30
N ILE A 8 -4.72 -67.08 26.30
CA ILE A 8 -3.91 -65.89 26.52
C ILE A 8 -4.17 -64.96 25.33
N HIS A 9 -5.02 -63.96 25.56
CA HIS A 9 -5.23 -62.87 24.63
C HIS A 9 -3.98 -61.98 24.61
N TYR A 10 -3.11 -62.19 23.63
CA TYR A 10 -2.06 -61.25 23.29
C TYR A 10 -2.69 -60.03 22.61
N VAL A 11 -2.95 -58.97 23.39
CA VAL A 11 -3.37 -57.68 22.84
C VAL A 11 -2.10 -56.97 22.33
N LEU A 12 -1.85 -57.06 21.03
CA LEU A 12 -0.86 -56.23 20.35
C LEU A 12 -1.25 -54.75 20.50
N PRO A 13 -0.37 -53.86 20.99
CA PRO A 13 -0.67 -52.44 21.00
C PRO A 13 -0.56 -51.96 19.55
N PHE A 14 -1.71 -51.66 18.94
CA PHE A 14 -1.76 -50.99 17.65
C PHE A 14 -1.25 -49.56 17.87
N PHE A 15 0.05 -49.32 17.68
CA PHE A 15 0.61 -47.98 17.61
C PHE A 15 0.05 -47.31 16.35
N PHE A 16 -1.11 -46.66 16.48
CA PHE A 16 -1.64 -45.77 15.46
C PHE A 16 -0.75 -44.53 15.47
N THR A 17 0.35 -44.56 14.72
CA THR A 17 1.14 -43.37 14.45
C THR A 17 0.28 -42.46 13.58
N SER A 18 -0.54 -41.64 14.23
CA SER A 18 -1.29 -40.56 13.60
C SER A 18 -0.26 -39.61 13.00
N SER A 19 0.03 -39.79 11.71
CA SER A 19 0.79 -38.83 10.93
C SER A 19 -0.05 -37.55 10.83
N PHE A 20 0.09 -36.67 11.81
CA PHE A 20 -0.33 -35.29 11.69
C PHE A 20 0.53 -34.65 10.60
N LEU A 21 0.04 -34.68 9.36
CA LEU A 21 0.52 -33.81 8.31
C LEU A 21 0.22 -32.39 8.77
N PHE A 22 1.20 -31.72 9.39
CA PHE A 22 1.13 -30.29 9.63
C PHE A 22 1.14 -29.61 8.26
N LEU A 23 -0.06 -29.37 7.72
CA LEU A 23 -0.26 -28.38 6.67
C LEU A 23 0.12 -27.03 7.27
N SER A 24 1.37 -26.62 7.09
CA SER A 24 1.84 -25.29 7.45
C SER A 24 1.19 -24.27 6.52
N SER A 25 -0.04 -23.87 6.81
CA SER A 25 -0.65 -22.71 6.17
C SER A 25 0.11 -21.47 6.67
N PRO A 26 0.57 -20.59 5.76
CA PRO A 26 1.17 -19.33 6.19
C PRO A 26 0.17 -18.55 7.05
N SER A 27 0.62 -18.04 8.19
CA SER A 27 -0.21 -17.18 9.03
C SER A 27 -0.59 -15.91 8.24
N PRO A 28 -1.73 -15.26 8.54
CA PRO A 28 -2.13 -14.02 7.89
C PRO A 28 -1.03 -12.93 7.96
N MET A 29 -0.29 -12.89 9.08
CA MET A 29 0.84 -11.98 9.25
C MET A 29 2.02 -12.29 8.32
N ASN A 30 2.32 -13.57 8.06
CA ASN A 30 3.37 -13.91 7.10
C ASN A 30 2.95 -13.58 5.66
N ALA A 31 1.66 -13.73 5.33
CA ALA A 31 1.14 -13.36 4.02
C ALA A 31 1.22 -11.84 3.78
N SER A 32 0.80 -11.02 4.76
CA SER A 32 0.86 -9.56 4.64
C SER A 32 2.28 -9.03 4.53
N ILE A 33 3.23 -9.57 5.31
CA ILE A 33 4.66 -9.25 5.19
C ILE A 33 5.15 -9.53 3.77
N HIS A 34 4.81 -10.70 3.21
CA HIS A 34 5.21 -11.04 1.85
C HIS A 34 4.62 -10.09 0.79
N LEU A 35 3.35 -9.69 0.92
CA LEU A 35 2.71 -8.72 0.03
C LEU A 35 3.43 -7.37 0.08
N VAL A 36 3.63 -6.83 1.29
CA VAL A 36 4.30 -5.54 1.53
C VAL A 36 5.73 -5.56 0.98
N GLU A 37 6.51 -6.60 1.27
CA GLU A 37 7.87 -6.72 0.76
C GLU A 37 7.92 -6.80 -0.77
N THR A 38 7.01 -7.57 -1.38
CA THR A 38 6.94 -7.74 -2.83
C THR A 38 6.67 -6.41 -3.53
N VAL A 39 5.79 -5.61 -2.94
CA VAL A 39 5.47 -4.26 -3.42
C VAL A 39 6.68 -3.35 -3.23
N CYS A 40 7.17 -3.19 -2.00
CA CYS A 40 8.15 -2.18 -1.67
C CYS A 40 9.48 -2.34 -2.42
N LYS A 41 9.90 -3.58 -2.69
CA LYS A 41 11.11 -3.88 -3.49
C LYS A 41 11.05 -3.33 -4.92
N LYS A 42 9.85 -3.06 -5.46
CA LYS A 42 9.65 -2.53 -6.82
C LYS A 42 9.32 -1.04 -6.85
N THR A 43 9.29 -0.36 -5.70
CA THR A 43 8.99 1.07 -5.61
C THR A 43 10.24 1.94 -5.77
N ILE A 44 10.05 3.26 -5.94
CA ILE A 44 11.16 4.22 -5.98
C ILE A 44 12.02 4.24 -4.70
N SER A 45 11.50 3.73 -3.57
CA SER A 45 12.22 3.66 -2.30
C SER A 45 11.65 2.56 -1.42
N ASN A 46 12.33 1.42 -1.35
CA ASN A 46 11.92 0.28 -0.53
C ASN A 46 11.74 0.67 0.95
N SER A 47 12.69 1.41 1.52
CA SER A 47 12.66 1.77 2.95
C SER A 47 11.54 2.75 3.29
N GLU A 48 11.23 3.70 2.40
CA GLU A 48 10.12 4.63 2.63
C GLU A 48 8.76 3.96 2.39
N CYS A 49 8.66 3.06 1.43
CA CYS A 49 7.47 2.24 1.24
C CYS A 49 7.15 1.39 2.47
N LEU A 50 8.16 0.75 3.07
CA LEU A 50 7.97 0.00 4.32
C LEU A 50 7.45 0.92 5.43
N LYS A 51 8.02 2.12 5.59
CA LYS A 51 7.53 3.11 6.57
C LYS A 51 6.09 3.55 6.33
N VAL A 52 5.66 3.66 5.06
CA VAL A 52 4.26 3.97 4.72
C VAL A 52 3.35 2.86 5.27
N PHE A 53 3.66 1.60 5.02
CA PHE A 53 2.83 0.49 5.52
C PHE A 53 2.92 0.28 7.03
N ASP A 54 4.08 0.50 7.64
CA ASP A 54 4.26 0.45 9.10
C ASP A 54 3.44 1.54 9.82
N SER A 55 3.07 2.62 9.13
CA SER A 55 2.28 3.71 9.70
C SER A 55 0.80 3.37 9.90
N ASP A 56 0.29 2.31 9.27
CA ASP A 56 -1.10 1.86 9.39
C ASP A 56 -1.19 0.35 9.69
N PRO A 57 -1.70 -0.04 10.87
CA PRO A 57 -1.78 -1.45 11.27
C PRO A 57 -2.69 -2.29 10.37
N ARG A 58 -3.53 -1.68 9.52
CA ARG A 58 -4.34 -2.43 8.54
C ARG A 58 -3.47 -3.06 7.46
N SER A 59 -2.27 -2.53 7.21
CA SER A 59 -1.31 -3.09 6.26
C SER A 59 -0.87 -4.51 6.67
N SER A 60 -0.64 -4.75 7.96
CA SER A 60 -0.25 -6.07 8.48
C SER A 60 -1.41 -7.07 8.54
N SER A 61 -2.65 -6.59 8.40
CA SER A 61 -3.86 -7.40 8.37
C SER A 61 -4.35 -7.69 6.95
N ALA A 62 -3.78 -7.05 5.93
CA ALA A 62 -4.18 -7.23 4.54
C ALA A 62 -3.85 -8.65 4.07
N SER A 63 -4.86 -9.36 3.58
CA SER A 63 -4.76 -10.75 3.14
C SER A 63 -4.44 -10.91 1.65
N ASN A 64 -4.61 -9.83 0.87
CA ASN A 64 -4.42 -9.82 -0.57
C ASN A 64 -4.03 -8.41 -1.06
N TYR A 65 -3.60 -8.30 -2.32
CA TYR A 65 -3.19 -7.02 -2.91
C TYR A 65 -4.31 -5.98 -2.95
N LYS A 66 -5.58 -6.38 -3.09
CA LYS A 66 -6.70 -5.43 -3.15
C LYS A 66 -6.89 -4.73 -1.81
N GLU A 67 -6.88 -5.48 -0.71
CA GLU A 67 -6.92 -4.92 0.65
C GLU A 67 -5.71 -4.02 0.92
N LEU A 68 -4.51 -4.46 0.56
CA LEU A 68 -3.29 -3.66 0.72
C LEU A 68 -3.35 -2.36 -0.10
N ALA A 69 -3.89 -2.42 -1.31
CA ALA A 69 -4.05 -1.25 -2.17
C ALA A 69 -5.03 -0.23 -1.60
N ILE A 70 -6.14 -0.69 -1.02
CA ILE A 70 -7.12 0.18 -0.35
C ILE A 70 -6.44 0.94 0.80
N VAL A 71 -5.63 0.25 1.61
CA VAL A 71 -4.86 0.90 2.69
C VAL A 71 -3.88 1.94 2.12
N ALA A 72 -3.10 1.57 1.09
CA ALA A 72 -2.14 2.48 0.45
C ALA A 72 -2.83 3.74 -0.13
N LEU A 73 -3.96 3.57 -0.82
CA LEU A 73 -4.71 4.67 -1.42
C LEU A 73 -5.36 5.57 -0.36
N GLU A 74 -5.83 5.03 0.75
CA GLU A 74 -6.35 5.84 1.86
C GLU A 74 -5.26 6.70 2.50
N LEU A 75 -4.07 6.14 2.72
CA LEU A 75 -2.90 6.88 3.18
C LEU A 75 -2.48 7.97 2.18
N ALA A 76 -2.48 7.63 0.88
CA ALA A 76 -2.18 8.58 -0.20
C ALA A 76 -3.17 9.75 -0.23
N ILE A 77 -4.49 9.48 -0.14
CA ILE A 77 -5.54 10.49 -0.11
C ILE A 77 -5.39 11.40 1.13
N ALA A 78 -5.12 10.82 2.30
CA ALA A 78 -4.93 11.59 3.53
C ALA A 78 -3.72 12.54 3.40
N ASN A 79 -2.59 12.02 2.92
CA ASN A 79 -1.39 12.83 2.68
C ASN A 79 -1.60 13.92 1.61
N ALA A 80 -2.30 13.59 0.52
CA ALA A 80 -2.61 14.52 -0.55
C ALA A 80 -3.51 15.67 -0.06
N LYS A 81 -4.53 15.37 0.76
CA LYS A 81 -5.40 16.39 1.36
C LYS A 81 -4.64 17.30 2.33
N ASP A 82 -3.80 16.73 3.20
CA ASP A 82 -2.93 17.52 4.08
C ASP A 82 -2.00 18.44 3.27
N SER A 83 -1.42 17.92 2.20
CA SER A 83 -0.55 18.69 1.31
C SER A 83 -1.29 19.78 0.55
N GLN A 84 -2.50 19.51 0.06
CA GLN A 84 -3.35 20.52 -0.57
C GLN A 84 -3.70 21.64 0.40
N ASN A 85 -4.06 21.30 1.64
CA ASN A 85 -4.33 22.27 2.70
C ASN A 85 -3.10 23.12 3.01
N PHE A 86 -1.91 22.50 3.06
CA PHE A 86 -0.65 23.21 3.21
C PHE A 86 -0.43 24.23 2.08
N MET A 87 -0.63 23.85 0.81
CA MET A 87 -0.49 24.77 -0.32
C MET A 87 -1.49 25.92 -0.24
N ASN A 88 -2.75 25.63 0.08
CA ASN A 88 -3.80 26.63 0.20
C ASN A 88 -3.51 27.63 1.32
N ASN A 89 -2.98 27.15 2.45
CA ASN A 89 -2.59 28.03 3.55
C ASN A 89 -1.36 28.87 3.20
N LEU A 90 -0.37 28.27 2.53
CA LEU A 90 0.84 28.97 2.09
C LEU A 90 0.51 30.11 1.11
N LEU A 91 -0.48 29.90 0.24
CA LEU A 91 -0.93 30.94 -0.69
C LEU A 91 -1.42 32.23 -0.03
N ASN A 92 -1.92 32.16 1.21
CA ASN A 92 -2.37 33.33 1.94
C ASN A 92 -1.20 34.26 2.32
N SER A 93 -0.01 33.69 2.56
CA SER A 93 1.20 34.46 2.90
C SER A 93 2.16 34.62 1.72
N ASP A 94 2.09 33.74 0.72
CA ASP A 94 2.98 33.72 -0.43
C ASP A 94 2.19 33.39 -1.73
N PRO A 95 1.57 34.41 -2.36
CA PRO A 95 0.71 34.22 -3.53
C PRO A 95 1.50 34.14 -4.85
N ARG A 96 2.78 33.78 -4.82
CA ARG A 96 3.59 33.63 -6.03
C ARG A 96 2.95 32.63 -7.00
N LYS A 97 2.96 32.97 -8.28
CA LYS A 97 2.40 32.14 -9.38
C LYS A 97 2.75 30.64 -9.28
N PRO A 98 4.01 30.22 -9.06
CA PRO A 98 4.33 28.80 -8.94
C PRO A 98 3.64 28.10 -7.75
N ILE A 99 3.45 28.78 -6.62
CA ILE A 99 2.73 28.23 -5.46
C ILE A 99 1.23 28.08 -5.79
N LYS A 100 0.67 29.01 -6.57
CA LYS A 100 -0.71 28.92 -7.04
C LYS A 100 -0.92 27.71 -7.97
N LEU A 101 0.05 27.46 -8.85
CA LEU A 101 0.04 26.26 -9.70
C LEU A 101 0.17 24.99 -8.86
N CYS A 102 1.03 24.96 -7.85
CA CYS A 102 1.12 23.84 -6.92
C CYS A 102 -0.20 23.53 -6.21
N SER A 103 -0.88 24.56 -5.67
CA SER A 103 -2.20 24.39 -5.06
C SER A 103 -3.22 23.78 -6.05
N TYR A 104 -3.23 24.26 -7.30
CA TYR A 104 -4.08 23.71 -8.36
C TYR A 104 -3.76 22.22 -8.63
N PHE A 105 -2.49 21.89 -8.86
CA PHE A 105 -2.08 20.51 -9.13
C PHE A 105 -2.38 19.56 -7.97
N TYR A 106 -2.30 20.02 -6.73
CA TYR A 106 -2.69 19.19 -5.57
C TYR A 106 -4.19 18.88 -5.51
N GLY A 107 -5.04 19.72 -6.12
CA GLY A 107 -6.43 19.34 -6.38
C GLY A 107 -6.53 18.13 -7.31
N GLY A 108 -5.68 18.09 -8.35
CA GLY A 108 -5.53 16.94 -9.24
C GLY A 108 -5.00 15.69 -8.53
N VAL A 109 -3.96 15.83 -7.69
CA VAL A 109 -3.41 14.72 -6.88
C VAL A 109 -4.50 14.07 -6.03
N VAL A 110 -5.29 14.88 -5.31
CA VAL A 110 -6.39 14.38 -4.48
C VAL A 110 -7.45 13.71 -5.36
N GLY A 111 -7.83 14.32 -6.48
CA GLY A 111 -8.80 13.77 -7.42
C GLY A 111 -8.39 12.38 -7.92
N SER A 112 -7.18 12.27 -8.47
CA SER A 112 -6.67 11.02 -9.06
C SER A 112 -6.54 9.88 -8.04
N PHE A 113 -6.05 10.13 -6.82
CA PHE A 113 -6.04 9.07 -5.81
C PHE A 113 -7.45 8.64 -5.38
N ASN A 114 -8.43 9.55 -5.35
CA ASN A 114 -9.83 9.18 -5.07
C ASN A 114 -10.44 8.36 -6.21
N SER A 115 -10.15 8.71 -7.46
CA SER A 115 -10.62 7.94 -8.63
C SER A 115 -10.02 6.52 -8.63
N ALA A 116 -8.69 6.41 -8.46
CA ALA A 116 -8.04 5.11 -8.33
C ALA A 116 -8.65 4.23 -7.24
N LYS A 117 -9.00 4.81 -6.08
CA LYS A 117 -9.67 4.07 -5.00
C LYS A 117 -11.07 3.56 -5.38
N LYS A 118 -11.83 4.33 -6.16
CA LYS A 118 -13.16 3.90 -6.62
C LYS A 118 -13.05 2.80 -7.66
N GLU A 119 -12.06 2.88 -8.54
CA GLU A 119 -11.90 1.99 -9.68
C GLU A 119 -11.21 0.68 -9.33
N ILE A 120 -10.40 0.61 -8.27
CA ILE A 120 -9.57 -0.56 -7.96
C ILE A 120 -10.32 -1.89 -7.81
N GLY A 121 -11.64 -1.84 -7.56
CA GLY A 121 -12.50 -3.02 -7.50
C GLY A 121 -13.10 -3.47 -8.82
N GLU A 122 -13.12 -2.59 -9.83
CA GLU A 122 -13.85 -2.74 -11.09
C GLU A 122 -12.92 -2.70 -12.30
N ASP A 123 -11.98 -1.74 -12.32
CA ASP A 123 -11.00 -1.53 -13.38
C ASP A 123 -9.62 -1.17 -12.78
N PRO A 124 -8.82 -2.19 -12.41
CA PRO A 124 -7.48 -1.97 -11.86
C PRO A 124 -6.51 -1.28 -12.83
N LEU A 125 -6.72 -1.38 -14.15
CA LEU A 125 -5.88 -0.71 -15.15
C LEU A 125 -6.11 0.81 -15.14
N THR A 126 -7.37 1.25 -15.04
CA THR A 126 -7.68 2.68 -14.88
C THR A 126 -7.19 3.18 -13.52
N ALA A 127 -7.34 2.40 -12.44
CA ALA A 127 -6.77 2.76 -11.15
C ALA A 127 -5.23 2.89 -11.18
N ASN A 128 -4.55 2.02 -11.93
CA ASN A 128 -3.10 2.07 -12.17
C ASN A 128 -2.68 3.33 -12.92
N TYR A 129 -3.46 3.73 -13.93
CA TYR A 129 -3.24 4.97 -14.66
C TYR A 129 -3.43 6.19 -13.75
N ASP A 130 -4.48 6.21 -12.93
CA ASP A 130 -4.79 7.36 -12.08
C ASP A 130 -3.76 7.59 -10.96
N VAL A 131 -3.22 6.53 -10.35
CA VAL A 131 -2.11 6.72 -9.39
C VAL A 131 -0.86 7.30 -10.06
N LYS A 132 -0.63 7.04 -11.35
CA LYS A 132 0.46 7.66 -12.13
C LYS A 132 0.19 9.14 -12.38
N ILE A 133 -1.04 9.50 -12.77
CA ILE A 133 -1.45 10.91 -12.95
C ILE A 133 -1.26 11.72 -11.65
N ALA A 134 -1.55 11.14 -10.49
CA ALA A 134 -1.28 11.80 -9.21
C ALA A 134 0.22 12.11 -9.02
N GLY A 135 1.11 11.18 -9.39
CA GLY A 135 2.56 11.39 -9.36
C GLY A 135 3.03 12.47 -10.33
N ASP A 136 2.48 12.50 -11.54
CA ASP A 136 2.79 13.50 -12.56
C ASP A 136 2.35 14.91 -12.13
N ALA A 137 1.17 15.03 -11.52
CA ALA A 137 0.69 16.30 -10.97
C ALA A 137 1.64 16.88 -9.91
N ALA A 138 2.18 16.06 -9.01
CA ALA A 138 3.23 16.49 -8.09
C ALA A 138 4.52 16.90 -8.83
N GLY A 139 4.88 16.21 -9.92
CA GLY A 139 5.98 16.58 -10.80
C GLY A 139 5.78 17.95 -11.48
N TYR A 140 4.56 18.27 -11.90
CA TYR A 140 4.24 19.57 -12.49
C TYR A 140 4.33 20.71 -11.46
N CYS A 141 4.00 20.47 -10.20
CA CYS A 141 4.26 21.43 -9.13
C CYS A 141 5.77 21.71 -8.94
N GLU A 142 6.62 20.68 -8.90
CA GLU A 142 8.08 20.87 -8.85
C GLU A 142 8.61 21.65 -10.06
N THR A 143 8.08 21.34 -11.25
CA THR A 143 8.46 22.03 -12.49
C THR A 143 8.06 23.52 -12.45
N ALA A 144 6.86 23.83 -11.96
CA ALA A 144 6.41 25.20 -11.78
C ALA A 144 7.32 25.99 -10.83
N LEU A 145 7.72 25.40 -9.70
CA LEU A 145 8.62 26.03 -8.73
C LEU A 145 10.03 26.28 -9.32
N SER A 146 10.64 25.24 -9.89
CA SER A 146 12.00 25.31 -10.42
C SER A 146 12.14 26.25 -11.62
N SER A 147 11.15 26.28 -12.53
CA SER A 147 11.14 27.19 -13.69
C SER A 147 11.13 28.68 -13.32
N GLU A 148 10.67 29.03 -12.13
CA GLU A 148 10.64 30.40 -11.61
C GLU A 148 11.73 30.65 -10.53
N GLY A 149 12.65 29.69 -10.35
CA GLY A 149 13.72 29.78 -9.34
C GLY A 149 13.21 29.84 -7.90
N VAL A 150 12.02 29.29 -7.64
CA VAL A 150 11.39 29.30 -6.31
C VAL A 150 11.68 28.00 -5.59
N GLU A 151 12.39 28.09 -4.47
CA GLU A 151 12.61 26.94 -3.59
C GLU A 151 11.72 27.01 -2.34
N VAL A 152 10.89 25.98 -2.15
CA VAL A 152 10.12 25.79 -0.92
C VAL A 152 10.25 24.33 -0.51
N SER A 153 11.24 24.04 0.33
CA SER A 153 11.61 22.66 0.72
C SER A 153 10.43 21.81 1.20
N LYS A 154 9.50 22.41 1.95
CA LYS A 154 8.27 21.75 2.41
C LYS A 154 7.37 21.28 1.26
N ILE A 155 7.34 22.01 0.13
CA ILE A 155 6.61 21.57 -1.06
C ILE A 155 7.33 20.37 -1.69
N SER A 156 8.65 20.43 -1.83
CA SER A 156 9.43 19.33 -2.40
C SER A 156 9.36 18.04 -1.60
N THR A 157 9.36 18.12 -0.27
CA THR A 157 9.09 16.94 0.57
C THR A 157 7.72 16.35 0.28
N ARG A 158 6.68 17.17 0.16
CA ARG A 158 5.31 16.70 -0.10
C ARG A 158 5.17 16.10 -1.50
N ASN A 159 5.82 16.69 -2.51
CA ASN A 159 5.82 16.17 -3.87
C ASN A 159 6.56 14.83 -3.95
N HIS A 160 7.67 14.68 -3.22
CA HIS A 160 8.37 13.39 -3.09
C HIS A 160 7.47 12.31 -2.49
N VAL A 161 6.75 12.63 -1.40
CA VAL A 161 5.83 11.68 -0.78
C VAL A 161 4.68 11.28 -1.72
N VAL A 162 4.13 12.22 -2.52
CA VAL A 162 3.13 11.88 -3.55
C VAL A 162 3.71 10.96 -4.61
N LYS A 163 4.95 11.20 -5.07
CA LYS A 163 5.64 10.30 -6.02
C LYS A 163 5.86 8.91 -5.42
N LEU A 164 6.15 8.82 -4.12
CA LEU A 164 6.24 7.54 -3.42
C LEU A 164 4.88 6.83 -3.41
N TYR A 165 3.79 7.50 -3.04
CA TYR A 165 2.45 6.90 -3.08
C TYR A 165 2.03 6.51 -4.50
N SER A 166 2.35 7.31 -5.51
CA SER A 166 2.15 6.98 -6.92
C SER A 166 2.89 5.69 -7.31
N SER A 167 4.15 5.56 -6.89
CA SER A 167 4.95 4.35 -7.14
C SER A 167 4.41 3.12 -6.42
N ILE A 168 4.01 3.25 -5.14
CA ILE A 168 3.38 2.17 -4.37
C ILE A 168 2.07 1.73 -5.05
N GLY A 169 1.19 2.70 -5.35
CA GLY A 169 -0.08 2.46 -6.00
C GLY A 169 0.08 1.78 -7.35
N TYR A 170 1.03 2.23 -8.17
CA TYR A 170 1.32 1.64 -9.49
C TYR A 170 1.73 0.17 -9.34
N VAL A 171 2.68 -0.13 -8.45
CA VAL A 171 3.14 -1.51 -8.23
C VAL A 171 2.02 -2.41 -7.72
N ILE A 172 1.19 -1.94 -6.78
CA ILE A 172 0.12 -2.79 -6.22
C ILE A 172 -0.98 -3.03 -7.25
N THR A 173 -1.42 -1.99 -7.95
CA THR A 173 -2.50 -2.11 -8.95
C THR A 173 -2.10 -3.01 -10.13
N ASP A 174 -0.81 -3.05 -10.48
CA ASP A 174 -0.25 -4.00 -11.46
C ASP A 174 -0.40 -5.48 -11.01
N GLN A 175 -0.49 -5.75 -9.70
CA GLN A 175 -0.77 -7.11 -9.20
C GLN A 175 -2.26 -7.48 -9.24
N LEU A 176 -3.13 -6.55 -9.63
CA LEU A 176 -4.59 -6.72 -9.70
C LEU A 176 -5.11 -6.83 -11.14
N ALA A 177 -4.29 -6.44 -12.13
CA ALA A 177 -4.63 -6.41 -13.55
C ALA A 177 -4.36 -7.74 -14.26
#